data_AF-A0AA36Y5A6-F1
#
_entry.id   AF-A0AA36Y5A6-F1
#
_cell.length_a   1.000
_cell.length_b   1.000
_cell.length_c   1.000
_cell.angle_alpha   90.00
_cell.angle_beta   90.00
_cell.angle_gamma   90.00
#
_symmetry.space_group_name_H-M   'P 1'
#
loop_
_entity.id
_entity.type
_entity.pdbx_description
1 polymer ?
#
loop_
_entity_poly.entity_id
_entity_poly.type
_entity_poly.pdbx_seq_one_letter_code
_entity_poly.pdbx_strand_id
1 'polypeptide(L)'
;MEFARKDQRAAQAAWAKAEQTLGGARQALIEALVGMIRTGGTGSFNMISDKDRIFFAGLMLSASPVATVEELEAEAEKVREMRRRLQAPKCNDCEGAPDLTGDFHMESWAGDEREVRALKYMILSTLQELSGAVHRALEKEVTDAPVNETFYRTLFTLGEDFAEEDLLQIAYGLDDLRAQVAVYGSEADADSRN
;
A
#
# COMPACT_ATOMS: atom_id res chain seq x y z
N MET A 1 46.56 -4.19 -10.22
CA MET A 1 45.42 -5.00 -9.75
C MET A 1 44.74 -4.44 -8.49
N GLU A 2 45.44 -3.70 -7.62
CA GLU A 2 44.86 -3.17 -6.37
C GLU A 2 43.91 -1.97 -6.57
N PHE A 3 44.20 -1.08 -7.53
CA PHE A 3 43.33 0.05 -7.90
C PHE A 3 41.96 -0.41 -8.42
N ALA A 4 41.92 -1.38 -9.34
CA ALA A 4 40.66 -1.95 -9.84
C ALA A 4 39.77 -2.59 -8.75
N ARG A 5 40.37 -3.14 -7.69
CA ARG A 5 39.63 -3.69 -6.53
C ARG A 5 39.07 -2.59 -5.61
N LYS A 6 39.76 -1.45 -5.48
CA LYS A 6 39.27 -0.28 -4.73
C LYS A 6 38.08 0.37 -5.43
N ASP A 7 38.17 0.53 -6.75
CA ASP A 7 37.07 1.07 -7.57
C ASP A 7 35.84 0.16 -7.54
N GLN A 8 36.03 -1.16 -7.58
CA GLN A 8 34.93 -2.13 -7.46
C GLN A 8 34.26 -2.08 -6.08
N ARG A 9 35.02 -1.95 -4.98
CA ARG A 9 34.46 -1.82 -3.63
C ARG A 9 33.69 -0.51 -3.47
N ALA A 10 34.20 0.58 -4.02
CA ALA A 10 33.51 1.87 -4.00
C ALA A 10 32.19 1.81 -4.79
N ALA A 11 32.19 1.18 -5.96
CA ALA A 11 30.97 0.98 -6.76
C ALA A 11 29.94 0.09 -6.05
N GLN A 12 30.38 -1.01 -5.40
CA GLN A 12 29.51 -1.88 -4.61
C GLN A 12 28.88 -1.14 -3.42
N ALA A 13 29.66 -0.31 -2.72
CA ALA A 13 29.15 0.48 -1.60
C ALA A 13 28.15 1.55 -2.06
N ALA A 14 28.41 2.21 -3.20
CA ALA A 14 27.50 3.18 -3.78
C ALA A 14 26.17 2.53 -4.20
N TRP A 15 26.22 1.36 -4.84
CA TRP A 15 25.03 0.59 -5.20
C TRP A 15 24.23 0.16 -3.98
N ALA A 16 24.89 -0.41 -2.96
CA ALA A 16 24.22 -0.83 -1.72
C ALA A 16 23.53 0.35 -1.01
N LYS A 17 24.17 1.53 -0.99
CA LYS A 17 23.58 2.74 -0.44
C LYS A 17 22.36 3.20 -1.26
N ALA A 18 22.43 3.15 -2.58
CA ALA A 18 21.31 3.50 -3.44
C ALA A 18 20.11 2.57 -3.23
N GLU A 19 20.35 1.26 -3.13
CA GLU A 19 19.33 0.26 -2.84
C GLU A 19 18.70 0.47 -1.46
N GLN A 20 19.53 0.79 -0.45
CA GLN A 20 19.04 1.12 0.90
C GLN A 20 18.15 2.35 0.89
N THR A 21 18.55 3.42 0.20
CA THR A 21 17.74 4.64 0.08
C THR A 21 16.41 4.35 -0.62
N LEU A 22 16.44 3.59 -1.71
CA LEU A 22 15.24 3.20 -2.45
C LEU A 22 14.29 2.35 -1.58
N GLY A 23 14.84 1.36 -0.86
CA GLY A 23 14.08 0.54 0.07
C GLY A 23 13.43 1.37 1.19
N GLY A 24 14.16 2.33 1.76
CA GLY A 24 13.63 3.26 2.76
C GLY A 24 12.49 4.13 2.23
N ALA A 25 12.60 4.64 1.01
CA ALA A 25 11.54 5.42 0.38
C ALA A 25 10.27 4.59 0.11
N ARG A 26 10.42 3.33 -0.33
CA ARG A 26 9.29 2.39 -0.49
C ARG A 26 8.59 2.11 0.83
N GLN A 27 9.37 1.83 1.87
CA GLN A 27 8.86 1.61 3.21
C GLN A 27 8.05 2.81 3.70
N ALA A 28 8.60 4.03 3.57
CA ALA A 28 7.91 5.26 3.98
C ALA A 28 6.57 5.48 3.24
N LEU A 29 6.48 5.09 1.97
CA LEU A 29 5.22 5.13 1.22
C LEU A 29 4.20 4.09 1.73
N ILE A 30 4.64 2.85 1.97
CA ILE A 30 3.77 1.80 2.55
C ILE A 30 3.25 2.24 3.93
N GLU A 31 4.12 2.81 4.75
CA GLU A 31 3.76 3.31 6.07
C GLU A 31 2.71 4.42 6.01
N ALA A 32 2.88 5.36 5.08
CA ALA A 32 1.92 6.42 4.83
C ALA A 32 0.56 5.86 4.39
N LEU A 33 0.54 4.84 3.51
CA LEU A 33 -0.68 4.20 3.02
C LEU A 33 -1.44 3.50 4.14
N VAL A 34 -0.75 2.70 4.96
CA VAL A 34 -1.33 2.04 6.14
C VAL A 34 -1.89 3.09 7.10
N GLY A 35 -1.12 4.14 7.41
CA GLY A 35 -1.57 5.25 8.26
C GLY A 35 -2.80 5.97 7.70
N MET A 36 -2.86 6.19 6.39
CA MET A 36 -4.02 6.80 5.72
C MET A 36 -5.27 5.95 5.89
N ILE A 37 -5.19 4.64 5.71
CA ILE A 37 -6.35 3.75 5.87
C ILE A 37 -6.78 3.63 7.33
N ARG A 38 -5.83 3.56 8.27
CA ARG A 38 -6.14 3.53 9.70
C ARG A 38 -6.90 4.78 10.15
N THR A 39 -6.54 5.95 9.62
CA THR A 39 -7.19 7.23 9.95
C THR A 39 -8.48 7.48 9.16
N GLY A 40 -8.48 7.17 7.86
CA GLY A 40 -9.57 7.48 6.94
C GLY A 40 -10.64 6.40 6.80
N GLY A 41 -10.44 5.26 7.46
CA GLY A 41 -11.36 4.13 7.44
C GLY A 41 -11.34 3.33 6.14
N THR A 42 -11.95 2.15 6.21
CA THR A 42 -11.93 1.16 5.14
C THR A 42 -13.13 1.23 4.20
N GLY A 43 -14.09 2.11 4.43
CA GLY A 43 -15.26 2.25 3.55
C GLY A 43 -14.85 2.75 2.16
N SER A 44 -15.50 2.21 1.13
CA SER A 44 -15.45 2.74 -0.24
C SER A 44 -16.85 3.16 -0.69
N PHE A 45 -16.93 4.07 -1.65
CA PHE A 45 -18.19 4.57 -2.20
C PHE A 45 -18.32 4.13 -3.67
N ASN A 46 -19.55 4.06 -4.18
CA ASN A 46 -19.83 3.74 -5.59
C ASN A 46 -19.39 4.85 -6.57
N MET A 47 -18.62 5.83 -6.11
CA MET A 47 -18.04 6.91 -6.91
C MET A 47 -16.56 6.99 -6.60
N ILE A 48 -15.73 7.23 -7.61
CA ILE A 48 -14.28 7.38 -7.44
C ILE A 48 -14.00 8.63 -6.60
N SER A 49 -13.31 8.42 -5.48
CA SER A 49 -12.82 9.47 -4.60
C SER A 49 -11.34 9.75 -4.83
N ASP A 50 -10.87 10.92 -4.37
CA ASP A 50 -9.43 11.22 -4.35
C ASP A 50 -8.65 10.23 -3.47
N LYS A 51 -9.30 9.66 -2.43
CA LYS A 51 -8.71 8.59 -1.61
C LYS A 51 -8.38 7.37 -2.46
N ASP A 52 -9.32 6.93 -3.31
CA ASP A 52 -9.11 5.76 -4.17
C ASP A 52 -7.94 5.99 -5.13
N ARG A 53 -7.93 7.14 -5.83
CA ARG A 53 -6.85 7.47 -6.77
C ARG A 53 -5.48 7.48 -6.11
N ILE A 54 -5.35 8.17 -4.98
CA ILE A 54 -4.07 8.30 -4.26
C ILE A 54 -3.64 6.95 -3.66
N PHE A 55 -4.58 6.18 -3.10
CA PHE A 55 -4.26 4.87 -2.53
C PHE A 55 -3.71 3.91 -3.56
N PHE A 56 -4.41 3.74 -4.69
CA PHE A 56 -4.00 2.75 -5.70
C PHE A 56 -2.76 3.20 -6.48
N ALA A 57 -2.59 4.50 -6.73
CA ALA A 57 -1.35 5.03 -7.30
C ALA A 57 -0.15 4.76 -6.39
N GLY A 58 -0.27 5.08 -5.10
CA GLY A 58 0.79 4.85 -4.12
C GLY A 58 1.10 3.37 -3.91
N LEU A 59 0.08 2.52 -3.79
CA LEU A 59 0.27 1.09 -3.60
C LEU A 59 0.99 0.45 -4.80
N MET A 60 0.61 0.81 -6.02
CA MET A 60 1.28 0.36 -7.24
C MET A 60 2.73 0.86 -7.29
N LEU A 61 2.96 2.15 -7.02
CA LEU A 61 4.29 2.75 -7.08
C LEU A 61 5.24 2.12 -6.05
N SER A 62 4.73 1.75 -4.86
CA SER A 62 5.53 1.14 -3.79
C SER A 62 6.24 -0.16 -4.21
N ALA A 63 5.70 -0.89 -5.19
CA ALA A 63 6.31 -2.10 -5.76
C ALA A 63 6.92 -1.91 -7.17
N SER A 64 6.81 -0.73 -7.76
CA SER A 64 7.29 -0.48 -9.13
C SER A 64 8.82 -0.64 -9.21
N PRO A 65 9.37 -1.54 -10.05
CA PRO A 65 10.81 -1.79 -10.12
C PRO A 65 11.60 -0.63 -10.73
N VAL A 66 10.91 0.33 -11.38
CA VAL A 66 11.52 1.47 -12.07
C VAL A 66 11.33 2.80 -11.33
N ALA A 67 10.63 2.79 -10.19
CA ALA A 67 10.38 4.00 -9.42
C ALA A 67 11.68 4.63 -8.89
N THR A 68 11.76 5.96 -8.93
CA THR A 68 12.85 6.70 -8.28
C THR A 68 12.51 7.04 -6.83
N VAL A 69 13.53 7.44 -6.06
CA VAL A 69 13.36 7.89 -4.68
C VAL A 69 12.44 9.11 -4.63
N GLU A 70 12.65 10.06 -5.55
CA GLU A 70 11.87 11.30 -5.63
C GLU A 70 10.39 11.05 -5.94
N GLU A 71 10.09 10.09 -6.83
CA GLU A 71 8.71 9.69 -7.13
C GLU A 71 8.02 9.07 -5.91
N LEU A 72 8.71 8.18 -5.19
CA LEU A 72 8.21 7.54 -3.98
C LEU A 72 7.95 8.56 -2.86
N GLU A 73 8.89 9.48 -2.64
CA GLU A 73 8.76 10.53 -1.63
C GLU A 73 7.62 11.50 -1.95
N ALA A 74 7.50 11.92 -3.21
CA ALA A 74 6.42 12.79 -3.67
C ALA A 74 5.04 12.12 -3.50
N GLU A 75 4.92 10.83 -3.85
CA GLU A 75 3.69 10.08 -3.68
C GLU A 75 3.36 9.88 -2.19
N ALA A 76 4.36 9.60 -1.35
CA ALA A 76 4.18 9.48 0.10
C ALA A 76 3.63 10.78 0.70
N GLU A 77 4.07 11.94 0.20
CA GLU A 77 3.53 13.22 0.69
C GLU A 77 2.07 13.43 0.28
N LYS A 78 1.67 13.05 -0.94
CA LYS A 78 0.25 13.09 -1.35
C LYS A 78 -0.61 12.21 -0.44
N VAL A 79 -0.13 11.02 -0.08
CA VAL A 79 -0.81 10.11 0.85
C VAL A 79 -0.95 10.75 2.24
N ARG A 80 0.11 11.39 2.75
CA ARG A 80 0.06 12.12 4.04
C ARG A 80 -0.89 13.31 4.01
N GLU A 81 -0.91 14.07 2.92
CA GLU A 81 -1.89 15.15 2.71
C GLU A 81 -3.31 14.62 2.71
N MET A 82 -3.57 13.53 2.00
CA MET A 82 -4.89 12.90 1.97
C MET A 82 -5.30 12.41 3.36
N ARG A 83 -4.39 11.76 4.10
CA ARG A 83 -4.63 11.37 5.50
C ARG A 83 -5.05 12.57 6.36
N ARG A 84 -4.35 13.72 6.25
CA ARG A 84 -4.71 14.95 6.97
C ARG A 84 -6.11 15.48 6.60
N ARG A 85 -6.54 15.32 5.34
CA ARG A 85 -7.90 15.70 4.90
C ARG A 85 -8.97 14.75 5.43
N LEU A 86 -8.67 13.46 5.51
CA LEU A 86 -9.57 12.44 6.04
C LEU A 86 -9.73 12.53 7.57
N GLN A 87 -8.72 13.08 8.25
CA GLN A 87 -8.74 13.41 9.67
C GLN A 87 -9.62 14.65 9.93
N ALA A 88 -10.91 14.57 9.63
CA ALA A 88 -11.89 15.58 10.05
C ALA A 88 -11.78 15.81 11.58
N PRO A 89 -12.08 17.02 12.09
CA PRO A 89 -11.98 17.30 13.52
C PRO A 89 -12.79 16.26 14.28
N LYS A 90 -12.10 15.44 15.10
CA LYS A 90 -12.74 14.45 15.97
C LYS A 90 -13.90 15.16 16.67
N CYS A 91 -15.08 14.56 16.62
CA CYS A 91 -16.17 14.99 17.50
C CYS A 91 -15.63 14.83 18.92
N ASN A 92 -15.35 15.95 19.60
CA ASN A 92 -14.74 15.96 20.93
C ASN A 92 -15.58 15.20 21.98
N ASP A 93 -16.81 14.84 21.64
CA ASP A 93 -17.77 14.12 22.49
C ASP A 93 -17.91 12.62 22.14
N CYS A 94 -17.17 12.10 21.15
CA CYS A 94 -17.16 10.66 20.87
C CYS A 94 -16.20 9.91 21.81
N GLU A 95 -16.57 9.80 23.08
CA GLU A 95 -15.91 8.91 24.02
C GLU A 95 -16.00 7.45 23.51
N GLY A 96 -14.85 6.80 23.27
CA GLY A 96 -14.76 5.36 23.00
C GLY A 96 -14.24 4.93 21.62
N ALA A 97 -13.98 5.84 20.69
CA ALA A 97 -13.33 5.46 19.42
C ALA A 97 -11.81 5.25 19.62
N PRO A 98 -11.22 4.13 19.16
CA PRO A 98 -9.77 3.91 19.26
C PRO A 98 -9.00 5.01 18.52
N ASP A 99 -7.90 5.46 19.11
CA ASP A 99 -7.07 6.50 18.50
C ASP A 99 -6.20 5.95 17.37
N LEU A 100 -6.82 5.78 16.19
CA LEU A 100 -6.16 5.30 14.97
C LEU A 100 -5.40 6.41 14.22
N THR A 101 -5.05 7.50 14.92
CA THR A 101 -4.29 8.62 14.35
C THR A 101 -2.78 8.51 14.56
N GLY A 102 -2.33 7.51 15.34
CA GLY A 102 -0.91 7.21 15.50
C GLY A 102 -0.25 6.82 14.17
N ASP A 103 1.05 7.08 14.06
CA ASP A 103 1.83 6.64 12.90
C ASP A 103 2.02 5.13 12.93
N PHE A 104 2.13 4.54 11.74
CA PHE A 104 2.46 3.14 11.57
C PHE A 104 3.90 3.03 11.07
N HIS A 105 4.64 2.09 11.65
CA HIS A 105 6.05 1.84 11.36
C HIS A 105 6.23 0.36 11.04
N MET A 106 6.78 0.03 9.87
CA MET A 106 6.98 -1.37 9.46
C MET A 106 8.02 -2.08 10.35
N GLU A 107 8.86 -1.33 11.07
CA GLU A 107 9.77 -1.88 12.08
C GLU A 107 9.02 -2.65 13.18
N SER A 108 7.74 -2.34 13.42
CA SER A 108 6.91 -3.08 14.37
C SER A 108 6.85 -4.57 14.05
N TRP A 109 6.90 -4.96 12.77
CA TRP A 109 6.86 -6.37 12.35
C TRP A 109 8.12 -7.14 12.72
N ALA A 110 9.21 -6.47 13.12
CA ALA A 110 10.41 -7.15 13.58
C ALA A 110 10.16 -7.95 14.87
N GLY A 111 9.18 -7.54 15.67
CA GLY A 111 8.76 -8.22 16.90
C GLY A 111 7.79 -9.38 16.68
N ASP A 112 7.21 -9.50 15.48
CA ASP A 112 6.24 -10.54 15.16
C ASP A 112 6.89 -11.92 15.03
N GLU A 113 6.08 -12.96 15.29
CA GLU A 113 6.42 -14.33 14.93
C GLU A 113 6.75 -14.43 13.44
N ARG A 114 7.62 -15.38 13.08
CA ARG A 114 8.16 -15.48 11.72
C ARG A 114 7.04 -15.68 10.71
N GLU A 115 6.06 -16.50 11.06
CA GLU A 115 4.91 -16.89 10.26
C GLU A 115 3.97 -15.68 10.05
N VAL A 116 3.64 -14.96 11.13
CA VAL A 116 2.85 -13.71 11.09
C VAL A 116 3.52 -12.68 10.18
N ARG A 117 4.81 -12.41 10.36
CA ARG A 117 5.55 -11.46 9.51
C ARG A 117 5.58 -11.90 8.06
N ALA A 118 5.78 -13.20 7.79
CA ALA A 118 5.78 -13.73 6.43
C ALA A 118 4.42 -13.55 5.75
N LEU A 119 3.32 -13.78 6.48
CA LEU A 119 1.96 -13.54 6.00
C LEU A 119 1.73 -12.06 5.69
N LYS A 120 2.14 -11.14 6.58
CA LYS A 120 2.02 -9.68 6.32
C LYS A 120 2.73 -9.26 5.03
N TYR A 121 3.96 -9.74 4.79
CA TYR A 121 4.67 -9.46 3.55
C TYR A 121 4.01 -10.08 2.32
N MET A 122 3.51 -11.32 2.42
CA MET A 122 2.82 -12.01 1.32
C MET A 122 1.52 -11.27 0.93
N ILE A 123 0.71 -10.89 1.92
CA ILE A 123 -0.50 -10.10 1.74
C ILE A 123 -0.16 -8.77 1.07
N LEU A 124 0.83 -8.03 1.60
CA LEU A 124 1.28 -6.76 1.02
C LEU A 124 1.70 -6.92 -0.45
N SER A 125 2.53 -7.92 -0.77
CA SER A 125 3.00 -8.15 -2.14
C SER A 125 1.86 -8.49 -3.10
N THR A 126 0.84 -9.20 -2.62
CA THR A 126 -0.33 -9.53 -3.42
C THR A 126 -1.18 -8.29 -3.70
N LEU A 127 -1.43 -7.46 -2.68
CA LEU A 127 -2.12 -6.19 -2.88
C LEU A 127 -1.35 -5.29 -3.86
N GLN A 128 -0.03 -5.21 -3.74
CA GLN A 128 0.82 -4.45 -4.65
C GLN A 128 0.71 -4.96 -6.11
N GLU A 129 0.78 -6.27 -6.32
CA GLU A 129 0.60 -6.90 -7.64
C GLU A 129 -0.75 -6.51 -8.28
N LEU A 130 -1.84 -6.63 -7.51
CA LEU A 130 -3.19 -6.42 -8.01
C LEU A 130 -3.53 -4.93 -8.21
N SER A 131 -2.89 -4.03 -7.44
CA SER A 131 -3.19 -2.60 -7.43
C SER A 131 -3.05 -1.92 -8.79
N GLY A 132 -2.13 -2.39 -9.65
CA GLY A 132 -1.91 -1.79 -10.96
C GLY A 132 -3.10 -1.97 -11.92
N ALA A 133 -3.81 -3.10 -11.85
CA ALA A 133 -5.03 -3.29 -12.61
C ALA A 133 -6.14 -2.36 -12.11
N VAL A 134 -6.25 -2.22 -10.78
CA VAL A 134 -7.27 -1.35 -10.18
C VAL A 134 -7.01 0.12 -10.51
N HIS A 135 -5.76 0.56 -10.42
CA HIS A 135 -5.33 1.90 -10.77
C HIS A 135 -5.70 2.26 -12.21
N ARG A 136 -5.40 1.38 -13.18
CA ARG A 136 -5.76 1.60 -14.59
C ARG A 136 -7.26 1.68 -14.84
N ALA A 137 -8.07 0.90 -14.11
CA ALA A 137 -9.52 1.00 -14.21
C ALA A 137 -10.03 2.36 -13.69
N LEU A 138 -9.47 2.85 -12.58
CA LEU A 138 -9.80 4.18 -12.03
C LEU A 138 -9.42 5.32 -12.98
N GLU A 139 -8.31 5.21 -13.73
CA GLU A 139 -7.93 6.17 -14.78
C GLU A 139 -8.95 6.24 -15.92
N LYS A 140 -9.68 5.14 -16.15
CA LYS A 140 -10.77 5.04 -17.14
C LYS A 140 -12.14 5.30 -16.52
N GLU A 141 -12.18 5.87 -15.32
CA GLU A 141 -13.41 6.20 -14.58
C GLU A 141 -14.29 5.01 -14.19
N VAL A 142 -13.74 3.79 -14.20
CA VAL A 142 -14.41 2.57 -13.71
C VAL A 142 -14.09 2.36 -12.23
N THR A 143 -15.11 2.02 -11.43
CA THR A 143 -14.96 1.74 -9.99
C THR A 143 -15.78 0.55 -9.52
N ASP A 144 -15.20 -0.23 -8.61
CA ASP A 144 -15.84 -1.34 -7.90
C ASP A 144 -15.57 -1.13 -6.40
N ALA A 145 -16.59 -0.62 -5.70
CA ALA A 145 -16.48 -0.29 -4.28
C ALA A 145 -16.18 -1.52 -3.40
N PRO A 146 -16.84 -2.69 -3.59
CA PRO A 146 -16.47 -3.92 -2.89
C PRO A 146 -14.99 -4.33 -3.06
N VAL A 147 -14.44 -4.24 -4.27
CA VAL A 147 -13.03 -4.53 -4.52
C VAL A 147 -12.16 -3.52 -3.76
N ASN A 148 -12.42 -2.23 -3.91
CA ASN A 148 -11.65 -1.18 -3.25
C ASN A 148 -11.68 -1.30 -1.72
N GLU A 149 -12.85 -1.58 -1.14
CA GLU A 149 -13.01 -1.83 0.30
C GLU A 149 -12.20 -3.05 0.75
N THR A 150 -12.16 -4.12 -0.04
CA THR A 150 -11.34 -5.30 0.27
C THR A 150 -9.86 -4.95 0.33
N PHE A 151 -9.36 -4.11 -0.57
CA PHE A 151 -7.98 -3.59 -0.49
C PHE A 151 -7.74 -2.80 0.80
N TYR A 152 -8.66 -1.89 1.16
CA TYR A 152 -8.52 -1.08 2.36
C TYR A 152 -8.54 -1.93 3.63
N ARG A 153 -9.51 -2.84 3.76
CA ARG A 153 -9.62 -3.74 4.92
C ARG A 153 -8.39 -4.62 5.05
N THR A 154 -7.90 -5.17 3.93
CA THR A 154 -6.71 -6.02 3.93
C THR A 154 -5.45 -5.23 4.29
N LEU A 155 -5.27 -4.00 3.76
CA LEU A 155 -4.11 -3.19 4.12
C LEU A 155 -4.18 -2.73 5.60
N PHE A 156 -5.38 -2.46 6.12
CA PHE A 156 -5.59 -2.11 7.52
C PHE A 156 -5.06 -3.19 8.46
N THR A 157 -5.28 -4.47 8.15
CA THR A 157 -4.84 -5.58 9.03
C THR A 157 -3.32 -5.65 9.16
N LEU A 158 -2.57 -5.14 8.19
CA LEU A 158 -1.10 -5.07 8.25
C LEU A 158 -0.60 -4.09 9.31
N GLY A 159 -1.43 -3.11 9.69
CA GLY A 159 -1.14 -2.10 10.70
C GLY A 159 -1.52 -2.49 12.13
N GLU A 160 -2.12 -3.67 12.32
CA GLU A 160 -2.72 -4.11 13.57
C GLU A 160 -2.16 -5.48 14.00
N ASP A 161 -2.44 -5.85 15.25
CA ASP A 161 -2.01 -7.11 15.86
C ASP A 161 -3.03 -8.21 15.62
N PHE A 162 -2.98 -8.81 14.43
CA PHE A 162 -3.82 -9.96 14.05
C PHE A 162 -3.09 -11.27 14.32
N ALA A 163 -3.83 -12.28 14.79
CA ALA A 163 -3.31 -13.63 14.98
C ALA A 163 -2.95 -14.28 13.63
N GLU A 164 -2.05 -15.28 13.68
CA GLU A 164 -1.62 -16.01 12.48
C GLU A 164 -2.81 -16.61 11.73
N GLU A 165 -3.76 -17.21 12.45
CA GLU A 165 -4.94 -17.86 11.85
C GLU A 165 -5.80 -16.86 11.08
N ASP A 166 -5.98 -15.64 11.61
CA ASP A 166 -6.74 -14.59 10.93
C ASP A 166 -6.02 -14.11 9.67
N LEU A 167 -4.69 -13.92 9.75
CA LEU A 167 -3.88 -13.55 8.59
C LEU A 167 -3.86 -14.64 7.52
N LEU A 168 -3.89 -15.92 7.90
CA LEU A 168 -4.04 -17.03 6.97
C LEU A 168 -5.39 -16.97 6.25
N GLN A 169 -6.49 -16.73 6.95
CA GLN A 169 -7.81 -16.58 6.31
C GLN A 169 -7.84 -15.40 5.36
N ILE A 170 -7.24 -14.27 5.75
CA ILE A 170 -7.12 -13.10 4.88
C ILE A 170 -6.31 -13.45 3.62
N ALA A 171 -5.17 -14.14 3.78
CA ALA A 171 -4.33 -14.56 2.66
C ALA A 171 -5.07 -15.49 1.70
N TYR A 172 -5.89 -16.43 2.19
CA TYR A 172 -6.72 -17.28 1.34
C TYR A 172 -7.77 -16.49 0.55
N GLY A 173 -8.37 -15.47 1.17
CA GLY A 173 -9.35 -14.60 0.50
C GLY A 173 -8.76 -13.77 -0.66
N LEU A 174 -7.43 -13.69 -0.79
CA LEU A 174 -6.79 -12.93 -1.86
C LEU A 174 -6.95 -13.58 -3.25
N ASP A 175 -7.22 -14.89 -3.31
CA ASP A 175 -7.49 -15.55 -4.60
C ASP A 175 -8.83 -15.09 -5.20
N ASP A 176 -9.85 -14.90 -4.35
CA ASP A 176 -11.12 -14.33 -4.77
C ASP A 176 -10.95 -12.86 -5.18
N LEU A 177 -10.18 -12.08 -4.41
CA LEU A 177 -9.86 -10.70 -4.78
C LEU A 177 -9.15 -10.63 -6.14
N ARG A 178 -8.19 -11.53 -6.40
CA ARG A 178 -7.50 -11.61 -7.70
C ARG A 178 -8.47 -11.89 -8.84
N ALA A 179 -9.43 -12.79 -8.64
CA ALA A 179 -10.46 -13.06 -9.63
C ALA A 179 -11.36 -11.84 -9.89
N GLN A 180 -11.77 -11.12 -8.85
CA GLN A 180 -12.55 -9.89 -8.96
C GLN A 180 -11.78 -8.79 -9.70
N VAL A 181 -10.51 -8.58 -9.36
CA VAL A 181 -9.64 -7.58 -10.02
C VAL A 181 -9.43 -7.90 -11.51
N ALA A 182 -9.37 -9.18 -11.87
CA ALA A 182 -9.28 -9.58 -13.28
C ALA A 182 -10.52 -9.18 -14.09
N VAL A 183 -11.73 -9.33 -13.51
CA VAL A 183 -12.98 -8.86 -14.11
C VAL A 183 -12.99 -7.33 -14.19
N TYR A 184 -12.65 -6.67 -13.09
CA TYR A 184 -12.58 -5.22 -12.97
C TYR A 184 -11.69 -4.56 -14.05
N GLY A 185 -10.52 -5.15 -14.32
CA GLY A 185 -9.64 -4.70 -15.41
C GLY A 185 -10.21 -4.94 -16.81
N SER A 186 -10.96 -6.04 -17.00
CA SER A 186 -11.54 -6.38 -18.31
C SER A 186 -12.72 -5.48 -18.71
N GLU A 187 -13.54 -5.05 -17.75
CA GLU A 187 -14.64 -4.12 -17.98
C GLU A 187 -14.12 -2.74 -18.42
N ALA A 188 -13.02 -2.30 -17.81
CA ALA A 188 -12.33 -1.06 -18.20
C ALA A 188 -11.71 -1.13 -19.61
N ASP A 189 -11.35 -2.32 -20.11
CA ASP A 189 -10.87 -2.50 -21.49
C ASP A 189 -11.99 -2.57 -22.53
N ALA A 190 -13.20 -2.96 -22.12
CA ALA A 190 -14.38 -3.05 -22.99
C ALA A 190 -14.97 -1.66 -23.31
N ASP A 191 -15.03 -0.77 -22.32
CA ASP A 191 -15.64 0.56 -22.48
C ASP A 191 -14.79 1.51 -23.34
N SER A 192 -13.46 1.30 -23.37
CA SER A 192 -12.53 2.06 -24.20
C SER A 192 -12.61 1.79 -25.72
N ARG A 193 -13.48 0.86 -26.17
CA ARG A 193 -13.64 0.48 -27.58
C ARG A 193 -14.92 1.01 -28.24
N ASN A 194 -15.70 1.83 -27.55
CA ASN A 194 -16.89 2.50 -28.08
C ASN A 194 -16.67 4.00 -28.27
#